data_AF-A0A945CJ17-F1
#
_entry.id   AF-A0A945CJ17-F1
#
_cell.length_a   1.000
_cell.length_b   1.000
_cell.length_c   1.000
_cell.angle_alpha   90.00
_cell.angle_beta   90.00
_cell.angle_gamma   90.00
#
_symmetry.space_group_name_H-M   'P 1'
#
loop_
_entity.id
_entity.type
_entity.pdbx_description
1 polymer ?
#
loop_
_entity_poly.entity_id
_entity_poly.type
_entity_poly.pdbx_seq_one_letter_code
_entity_poly.pdbx_strand_id
1 'polypeptide(L)'
;TPKQQQAFRSRLSQVQKVIEQNEKERTDRTEYVASPGLGPSGRLRGRVVIAYVFIDDGKESRWSKRNRQAVLGSMDRVEKWYGQWAERYGGEGLEFVRRVFVYDRDPLLRNAFEELINRDVQTGYDLAERMVELEGAETVNGFLERLRVEERADQVVLLLHVNKQSRSYALRCSYGCWSEAEYAFLFQTNSFNDWDALLYAQAHEGLHLFGADDLYNIDKARDYAVRDIMNHLPRYLFEARIDSITAYAIGWLADQPEAPFPIEDAGGSP
;
A
#
# COMPACT_ATOMS: atom_id res chain seq x y z
N THR A 1 -7.23 16.00 31.62
CA THR A 1 -6.28 17.11 31.86
C THR A 1 -6.19 18.02 30.64
N PRO A 2 -5.76 19.29 30.75
CA PRO A 2 -5.65 20.21 29.61
C PRO A 2 -4.82 19.66 28.43
N LYS A 3 -3.76 18.89 28.73
CA LYS A 3 -2.95 18.18 27.72
C LYS A 3 -3.75 17.13 26.93
N GLN A 4 -4.68 16.41 27.56
CA GLN A 4 -5.53 15.43 26.87
C GLN A 4 -6.56 16.11 25.96
N GLN A 5 -7.10 17.26 26.37
CA GLN A 5 -8.03 18.04 25.55
C GLN A 5 -7.34 18.66 24.33
N GLN A 6 -6.10 19.13 24.49
CA GLN A 6 -5.30 19.66 23.39
C GLN A 6 -4.93 18.57 22.37
N ALA A 7 -4.48 17.39 22.85
CA ALA A 7 -4.20 16.25 21.99
C ALA A 7 -5.46 15.76 21.24
N PHE A 8 -6.62 15.78 21.88
CA PHE A 8 -7.89 15.43 21.25
C PHE A 8 -8.30 16.43 20.16
N ARG A 9 -8.13 17.74 20.39
CA ARG A 9 -8.44 18.79 19.40
C ARG A 9 -7.51 18.74 18.18
N SER A 10 -6.20 18.59 18.40
CA SER A 10 -5.26 18.42 17.29
C SER A 10 -5.57 17.18 16.46
N ARG A 11 -5.96 16.06 17.10
CA ARG A 11 -6.37 14.83 16.41
C ARG A 11 -7.68 14.97 15.64
N LEU A 12 -8.69 15.62 16.21
CA LEU A 12 -9.93 15.92 15.49
C LEU A 12 -9.66 16.75 14.24
N SER A 13 -8.79 17.76 14.35
CA SER A 13 -8.42 18.58 13.19
C SER A 13 -7.66 17.80 12.11
N GLN A 14 -6.90 16.78 12.48
CA GLN A 14 -6.18 15.93 11.54
C GLN A 14 -7.12 14.97 10.82
N VAL A 15 -8.04 14.32 11.55
CA VAL A 15 -9.11 13.49 10.97
C VAL A 15 -9.97 14.33 10.04
N GLN A 16 -10.35 15.54 10.46
CA GLN A 16 -11.20 16.41 9.66
C GLN A 16 -10.52 16.90 8.38
N LYS A 17 -9.23 17.25 8.42
CA LYS A 17 -8.46 17.57 7.21
C LYS A 17 -8.39 16.42 6.21
N VAL A 18 -8.22 15.19 6.68
CA VAL A 18 -8.20 14.02 5.79
C VAL A 18 -9.60 13.73 5.24
N ILE A 19 -10.65 13.86 6.05
CA ILE A 19 -12.03 13.77 5.57
C ILE A 19 -12.28 14.81 4.48
N GLU A 20 -11.89 16.07 4.71
CA GLU A 20 -12.03 17.17 3.73
C GLU A 20 -11.20 16.93 2.46
N GLN A 21 -10.02 16.32 2.56
CA GLN A 21 -9.21 15.93 1.40
C GLN A 21 -9.88 14.81 0.61
N ASN A 22 -10.32 13.75 1.28
CA ASN A 22 -11.04 12.66 0.63
C ASN A 22 -12.35 13.15 0.03
N GLU A 23 -13.07 14.08 0.68
CA GLU A 23 -14.29 14.69 0.15
C GLU A 23 -14.06 15.52 -1.13
N LYS A 24 -12.85 16.06 -1.35
CA LYS A 24 -12.52 16.73 -2.62
C LYS A 24 -12.34 15.76 -3.78
N GLU A 25 -11.82 14.57 -3.50
CA GLU A 25 -11.52 13.54 -4.52
C GLU A 25 -12.74 12.62 -4.78
N ARG A 26 -13.78 12.69 -3.93
CA ARG A 26 -15.00 11.86 -4.00
C ARG A 26 -15.80 11.90 -5.30
N THR A 27 -15.53 12.85 -6.19
CA THR A 27 -16.23 12.96 -7.49
C THR A 27 -15.30 12.75 -8.67
N ASP A 28 -14.06 12.31 -8.44
CA ASP A 28 -13.06 12.17 -9.49
C ASP A 28 -13.35 10.97 -10.40
N ARG A 29 -14.12 10.00 -9.91
CA ARG A 29 -14.49 8.78 -10.66
C ARG A 29 -15.95 8.39 -10.45
N THR A 30 -16.48 7.71 -11.45
CA THR A 30 -17.85 7.14 -11.44
C THR A 30 -17.86 5.62 -11.33
N GLU A 31 -16.71 4.97 -11.52
CA GLU A 31 -16.55 3.52 -11.57
C GLU A 31 -15.35 3.08 -10.73
N TYR A 32 -15.39 1.82 -10.29
CA TYR A 32 -14.33 1.18 -9.53
C TYR A 32 -13.54 0.22 -10.41
N VAL A 33 -12.21 0.35 -10.43
CA VAL A 33 -11.35 -0.47 -11.29
C VAL A 33 -10.69 -1.59 -10.48
N ALA A 34 -11.27 -2.78 -10.54
CA ALA A 34 -10.70 -3.99 -9.96
C ALA A 34 -9.71 -4.61 -10.96
N SER A 35 -8.51 -4.98 -10.52
CA SER A 35 -7.52 -5.68 -11.39
C SER A 35 -7.01 -6.99 -10.81
N PRO A 36 -7.89 -7.92 -10.40
CA PRO A 36 -7.47 -9.19 -9.82
C PRO A 36 -6.66 -10.02 -10.82
N GLY A 37 -5.48 -10.46 -10.42
CA GLY A 37 -4.62 -11.32 -11.23
C GLY A 37 -3.72 -10.59 -12.22
N LEU A 38 -3.69 -9.26 -12.22
CA LEU A 38 -2.70 -8.49 -12.99
C LEU A 38 -1.42 -8.26 -12.20
N GLY A 39 -0.32 -8.05 -12.94
CA GLY A 39 0.97 -7.70 -12.35
C GLY A 39 1.71 -8.86 -11.65
N PRO A 40 2.94 -8.61 -11.17
CA PRO A 40 3.73 -9.59 -10.42
C PRO A 40 3.09 -9.99 -9.09
N SER A 41 2.19 -9.16 -8.56
CA SER A 41 1.51 -9.40 -7.28
C SER A 41 0.11 -9.98 -7.45
N GLY A 42 -0.40 -10.16 -8.67
CA GLY A 42 -1.55 -10.97 -9.05
C GLY A 42 -2.73 -11.05 -8.06
N ARG A 43 -2.64 -11.90 -7.05
CA ARG A 43 -3.71 -12.17 -6.08
C ARG A 43 -3.14 -12.29 -4.69
N LEU A 44 -3.79 -11.76 -3.66
CA LEU A 44 -3.30 -11.85 -2.27
C LEU A 44 -3.49 -13.27 -1.69
N ARG A 45 -2.83 -14.30 -2.21
CA ARG A 45 -3.03 -15.69 -1.81
C ARG A 45 -1.72 -16.46 -1.76
N GLY A 46 -1.72 -17.57 -1.02
CA GLY A 46 -0.57 -18.45 -0.89
C GLY A 46 0.59 -17.78 -0.17
N ARG A 47 1.81 -18.10 -0.59
CA ARG A 47 3.04 -17.55 -0.02
C ARG A 47 3.39 -16.24 -0.74
N VAL A 48 3.48 -15.16 0.02
CA VAL A 48 3.72 -13.80 -0.47
C VAL A 48 5.07 -13.29 0.05
N VAL A 49 5.95 -12.88 -0.84
CA VAL A 49 7.18 -12.16 -0.46
C VAL A 49 6.89 -10.67 -0.39
N ILE A 50 7.21 -10.07 0.75
CA ILE A 50 7.25 -8.61 0.91
C ILE A 50 8.72 -8.19 0.85
N ALA A 51 9.12 -7.61 -0.29
CA ALA A 51 10.39 -6.90 -0.43
C ALA A 51 10.25 -5.54 0.24
N TYR A 52 10.69 -5.45 1.49
CA TYR A 52 10.55 -4.25 2.31
C TYR A 52 11.84 -3.44 2.27
N VAL A 53 11.81 -2.29 1.62
CA VAL A 53 12.97 -1.44 1.41
C VAL A 53 12.88 -0.20 2.29
N PHE A 54 13.88 -0.01 3.14
CA PHE A 54 14.06 1.23 3.89
C PHE A 54 14.96 2.17 3.09
N ILE A 55 14.48 3.38 2.84
CA ILE A 55 15.22 4.39 2.07
C ILE A 55 15.31 5.69 2.88
N ASP A 56 16.49 6.30 2.92
CA ASP A 56 16.67 7.63 3.50
C ASP A 56 17.70 8.50 2.75
N ASP A 57 17.54 9.82 2.91
CA ASP A 57 18.43 10.84 2.31
C ASP A 57 19.71 11.09 3.13
N GLY A 58 19.88 10.37 4.25
CA GLY A 58 21.04 10.51 5.11
C GLY A 58 21.20 11.86 5.80
N LYS A 59 20.28 12.81 5.65
CA LYS A 59 20.42 14.19 6.15
C LYS A 59 19.23 14.60 7.00
N GLU A 60 18.05 14.70 6.40
CA GLU A 60 16.82 15.17 7.04
C GLU A 60 16.02 14.01 7.63
N SER A 61 16.25 12.81 7.08
CA SER A 61 15.59 11.57 7.47
C SER A 61 16.62 10.46 7.64
N ARG A 62 16.49 9.63 8.68
CA ARG A 62 17.41 8.48 8.93
C ARG A 62 16.75 7.29 9.58
N TRP A 63 17.03 6.09 9.09
CA TRP A 63 16.54 4.84 9.67
C TRP A 63 17.48 4.27 10.74
N SER A 64 17.17 4.54 12.00
CA SER A 64 17.81 3.79 13.11
C SER A 64 17.41 2.31 13.06
N LYS A 65 18.27 1.42 13.57
CA LYS A 65 17.94 -0.02 13.70
C LYS A 65 16.66 -0.25 14.51
N ARG A 66 16.50 0.50 15.61
CA ARG A 66 15.30 0.47 16.45
C ARG A 66 14.05 0.88 15.68
N ASN A 67 14.15 1.92 14.86
CA ASN A 67 13.01 2.41 14.10
C ASN A 67 12.59 1.40 13.03
N ARG A 68 13.54 0.77 12.34
CA ARG A 68 13.26 -0.30 11.37
C ARG A 68 12.56 -1.48 12.02
N GLN A 69 13.06 -1.96 13.17
CA GLN A 69 12.42 -3.06 13.91
C GLN A 69 10.98 -2.73 14.30
N ALA A 70 10.75 -1.49 14.73
CA ALA A 70 9.40 -1.02 15.04
C ALA A 70 8.48 -1.05 13.81
N VAL A 71 8.92 -0.52 12.67
CA VAL A 71 8.16 -0.57 11.40
C VAL A 71 7.90 -2.02 10.93
N LEU A 72 8.87 -2.91 11.09
CA LEU A 72 8.67 -4.32 10.79
C LEU A 72 7.64 -4.95 11.75
N GLY A 73 7.63 -4.55 13.01
CA GLY A 73 6.61 -4.94 13.98
C GLY A 73 5.20 -4.39 13.68
N SER A 74 5.06 -3.27 12.96
CA SER A 74 3.74 -2.86 12.43
C SER A 74 3.34 -3.75 11.26
N MET A 75 4.28 -4.11 10.39
CA MET A 75 3.99 -5.02 9.28
C MET A 75 3.51 -6.39 9.78
N ASP A 76 4.07 -6.93 10.88
CA ASP A 76 3.57 -8.16 11.51
C ASP A 76 2.06 -8.09 11.86
N ARG A 77 1.57 -6.89 12.20
CA ARG A 77 0.15 -6.68 12.53
C ARG A 77 -0.70 -6.59 11.27
N VAL A 78 -0.17 -5.97 10.21
CA VAL A 78 -0.82 -5.90 8.90
C VAL A 78 -0.95 -7.30 8.29
N GLU A 79 0.12 -8.09 8.30
CA GLU A 79 0.12 -9.49 7.84
C GLU A 79 -0.92 -10.34 8.57
N LYS A 80 -0.99 -10.21 9.91
CA LYS A 80 -2.03 -10.89 10.71
C LYS A 80 -3.44 -10.41 10.38
N TRP A 81 -3.61 -9.10 10.15
CA TRP A 81 -4.90 -8.53 9.78
C TRP A 81 -5.35 -9.04 8.40
N TYR A 82 -4.44 -9.12 7.42
CA TYR A 82 -4.73 -9.76 6.14
C TYR A 82 -5.14 -11.22 6.31
N GLY A 83 -4.39 -12.01 7.10
CA GLY A 83 -4.74 -13.40 7.36
C GLY A 83 -6.14 -13.57 7.95
N GLN A 84 -6.52 -12.74 8.93
CA GLN A 84 -7.86 -12.75 9.54
C GLN A 84 -8.98 -12.46 8.53
N TRP A 85 -8.75 -11.59 7.55
CA TRP A 85 -9.73 -11.30 6.52
C TRP A 85 -9.75 -12.35 5.42
N ALA A 86 -8.57 -12.88 5.03
CA ALA A 86 -8.47 -13.98 4.08
C ALA A 86 -9.28 -15.19 4.53
N GLU A 87 -9.17 -15.58 5.81
CA GLU A 87 -9.94 -16.67 6.41
C GLU A 87 -11.46 -16.49 6.25
N ARG A 88 -11.97 -15.26 6.38
CA ARG A 88 -13.41 -14.95 6.22
C ARG A 88 -13.91 -15.16 4.80
N TYR A 89 -13.04 -15.02 3.81
CA TYR A 89 -13.36 -15.23 2.40
C TYR A 89 -12.92 -16.62 1.89
N GLY A 90 -12.59 -17.55 2.80
CA GLY A 90 -12.16 -18.91 2.44
C GLY A 90 -10.75 -18.99 1.85
N GLY A 91 -9.95 -17.93 2.00
CA GLY A 91 -8.54 -17.91 1.64
C GLY A 91 -7.71 -18.62 2.71
N GLU A 92 -7.59 -19.94 2.60
CA GLU A 92 -6.64 -20.70 3.41
C GLU A 92 -5.21 -20.49 2.90
N GLY A 93 -4.22 -20.51 3.81
CA GLY A 93 -2.81 -20.62 3.44
C GLY A 93 -2.10 -19.31 3.04
N LEU A 94 -2.60 -18.14 3.48
CA LEU A 94 -1.85 -16.90 3.32
C LEU A 94 -0.63 -16.88 4.26
N GLU A 95 0.57 -16.90 3.68
CA GLU A 95 1.84 -16.86 4.39
C GLU A 95 2.69 -15.70 3.88
N PHE A 96 3.35 -14.98 4.79
CA PHE A 96 4.22 -13.87 4.43
C PHE A 96 5.68 -14.16 4.74
N VAL A 97 6.55 -13.79 3.81
CA VAL A 97 8.01 -13.80 3.97
C VAL A 97 8.51 -12.40 3.70
N ARG A 98 9.32 -11.86 4.60
CA ARG A 98 9.91 -10.53 4.40
C ARG A 98 11.36 -10.63 3.99
N ARG A 99 11.71 -9.94 2.90
CA ARG A 99 13.10 -9.68 2.50
C ARG A 99 13.34 -8.20 2.70
N VAL A 100 14.26 -7.87 3.62
CA VAL A 100 14.47 -6.49 4.07
C VAL A 100 15.73 -5.92 3.46
N PHE A 101 15.59 -4.77 2.80
CA PHE A 101 16.67 -4.02 2.16
C PHE A 101 16.79 -2.63 2.77
N VAL A 102 17.98 -2.04 2.72
CA VAL A 102 18.29 -0.79 3.40
C VAL A 102 19.23 0.03 2.53
N TYR A 103 18.74 1.17 2.04
CA TYR A 103 19.52 2.14 1.29
C TYR A 103 19.60 3.44 2.08
N ASP A 104 20.68 3.54 2.86
CA ASP A 104 20.98 4.73 3.63
C ASP A 104 21.73 5.76 2.75
N ARG A 105 21.41 7.05 2.92
CA ARG A 105 22.13 8.18 2.28
C ARG A 105 22.08 8.19 0.75
N ASP A 106 20.93 7.87 0.18
CA ASP A 106 20.77 7.87 -1.26
C ASP A 106 20.81 9.32 -1.83
N PRO A 107 21.77 9.65 -2.72
CA PRO A 107 21.90 11.02 -3.24
C PRO A 107 20.80 11.41 -4.23
N LEU A 108 20.12 10.47 -4.89
CA LEU A 108 18.97 10.79 -5.75
C LEU A 108 17.77 11.20 -4.91
N LEU A 109 17.49 10.49 -3.82
CA LEU A 109 16.42 10.87 -2.88
C LEU A 109 16.54 12.31 -2.38
N ARG A 110 17.77 12.82 -2.25
CA ARG A 110 18.00 14.19 -1.81
C ARG A 110 17.39 15.23 -2.75
N ASN A 111 17.41 14.96 -4.04
CA ASN A 111 16.93 15.89 -5.07
C ASN A 111 15.56 15.52 -5.62
N ALA A 112 15.12 14.27 -5.43
CA ALA A 112 13.89 13.70 -5.97
C ALA A 112 12.69 13.78 -5.00
N PHE A 113 12.90 14.22 -3.75
CA PHE A 113 11.85 14.11 -2.73
C PHE A 113 10.59 14.91 -3.06
N GLU A 114 10.74 16.12 -3.63
CA GLU A 114 9.59 16.95 -3.98
C GLU A 114 8.78 16.29 -5.11
N GLU A 115 9.46 15.75 -6.12
CA GLU A 115 8.88 15.03 -7.25
C GLU A 115 8.18 13.75 -6.78
N LEU A 116 8.80 12.99 -5.87
CA LEU A 116 8.19 11.80 -5.28
C LEU A 116 6.92 12.12 -4.48
N ILE A 117 6.92 13.20 -3.69
CA ILE A 117 5.69 13.65 -3.00
C ILE A 117 4.62 14.06 -4.00
N ASN A 118 5.00 14.70 -5.10
CA ASN A 118 4.11 15.08 -6.18
C ASN A 118 3.69 13.89 -7.06
N ARG A 119 4.08 12.67 -6.70
CA ARG A 119 3.71 11.41 -7.38
C ARG A 119 4.17 11.39 -8.84
N ASP A 120 5.33 12.00 -9.10
CA ASP A 120 5.96 11.89 -10.42
C ASP A 120 6.35 10.43 -10.68
N VAL A 121 5.71 9.83 -11.68
CA VAL A 121 5.84 8.39 -11.98
C VAL A 121 7.27 8.06 -12.38
N GLN A 122 7.88 8.87 -13.24
CA GLN A 122 9.24 8.66 -13.73
C GLN A 122 10.25 8.68 -12.58
N THR A 123 10.16 9.67 -11.70
CA THR A 123 11.07 9.76 -10.54
C THR A 123 10.90 8.57 -9.59
N GLY A 124 9.64 8.13 -9.38
CA GLY A 124 9.35 6.93 -8.61
C GLY A 124 10.00 5.68 -9.21
N TYR A 125 9.90 5.54 -10.53
CA TYR A 125 10.48 4.44 -11.29
C TYR A 125 12.00 4.46 -11.25
N ASP A 126 12.63 5.60 -11.55
CA ASP A 126 14.09 5.77 -11.53
C ASP A 126 14.68 5.40 -10.16
N LEU A 127 13.97 5.76 -9.08
CA LEU A 127 14.38 5.37 -7.73
C LEU A 127 14.23 3.86 -7.52
N ALA A 128 13.12 3.26 -7.94
CA ALA A 128 12.88 1.81 -7.85
C ALA A 128 13.90 1.00 -8.65
N GLU A 129 14.19 1.38 -9.89
CA GLU A 129 15.22 0.78 -10.74
C GLU A 129 16.58 0.85 -10.08
N ARG A 130 16.98 2.03 -9.60
CA ARG A 130 18.28 2.16 -8.95
C ARG A 130 18.43 1.27 -7.73
N MET A 131 17.37 1.09 -6.94
CA MET A 131 17.41 0.20 -5.77
C MET A 131 17.63 -1.25 -6.19
N VAL A 132 16.96 -1.71 -7.26
CA VAL A 132 17.12 -3.09 -7.72
C VAL A 132 18.44 -3.32 -8.46
N GLU A 133 18.98 -2.31 -9.14
CA GLU A 133 20.33 -2.33 -9.73
C GLU A 133 21.41 -2.53 -8.66
N LEU A 134 21.26 -1.90 -7.49
CA LEU A 134 22.17 -2.09 -6.35
C LEU A 134 22.13 -3.54 -5.80
N GLU A 135 21.04 -4.25 -6.01
CA GLU A 135 20.91 -5.70 -5.73
C GLU A 135 21.29 -6.57 -6.93
N GLY A 136 21.87 -5.99 -7.98
CA GLY A 136 22.33 -6.69 -9.17
C GLY A 136 21.21 -7.27 -10.04
N ALA A 137 20.05 -6.62 -10.07
CA ALA A 137 18.98 -6.92 -11.03
C ALA A 137 18.92 -5.85 -12.13
N GLU A 138 18.62 -6.27 -13.36
CA GLU A 138 18.53 -5.35 -14.52
C GLU A 138 17.22 -4.56 -14.53
N THR A 139 16.16 -5.11 -13.95
CA THR A 139 14.82 -4.49 -13.92
C THR A 139 14.13 -4.79 -12.60
N VAL A 140 13.15 -3.97 -12.22
CA VAL A 140 12.38 -4.20 -11.00
C VAL A 140 11.60 -5.51 -11.08
N ASN A 141 11.01 -5.83 -12.24
CA ASN A 141 10.33 -7.11 -12.45
C ASN A 141 11.28 -8.31 -12.33
N GLY A 142 12.50 -8.21 -12.88
CA GLY A 142 13.52 -9.25 -12.73
C GLY A 142 13.95 -9.46 -11.28
N PHE A 143 14.03 -8.37 -10.50
CA PHE A 143 14.29 -8.44 -9.06
C PHE A 143 13.17 -9.14 -8.30
N LEU A 144 11.91 -8.77 -8.54
CA LEU A 144 10.76 -9.38 -7.88
C LEU A 144 10.62 -10.85 -8.25
N GLU A 145 10.78 -11.20 -9.53
CA GLU A 145 10.76 -12.59 -9.99
C GLU A 145 11.86 -13.43 -9.33
N ARG A 146 13.08 -12.87 -9.21
CA ARG A 146 14.18 -13.54 -8.49
C ARG A 146 13.79 -13.83 -7.04
N LEU A 147 13.23 -12.86 -6.32
CA LEU A 147 12.78 -13.07 -4.93
C LEU A 147 11.66 -14.10 -4.84
N ARG A 148 10.71 -14.06 -5.77
CA ARG A 148 9.61 -15.02 -5.85
C ARG A 148 10.13 -16.46 -6.01
N VAL A 149 11.10 -16.66 -6.91
CA VAL A 149 11.74 -17.96 -7.15
C VAL A 149 12.58 -18.40 -5.95
N GLU A 150 13.42 -17.52 -5.39
CA GLU A 150 14.27 -17.83 -4.23
C GLU A 150 13.44 -18.31 -3.02
N GLU A 151 12.34 -17.62 -2.75
CA GLU A 151 11.47 -17.90 -1.59
C GLU A 151 10.37 -18.92 -1.88
N ARG A 152 10.31 -19.45 -3.11
CA ARG A 152 9.26 -20.37 -3.59
C ARG A 152 7.86 -19.83 -3.32
N ALA A 153 7.68 -18.55 -3.60
CA ALA A 153 6.47 -17.81 -3.33
C ALA A 153 5.53 -17.80 -4.53
N ASP A 154 4.25 -17.67 -4.25
CA ASP A 154 3.21 -17.50 -5.25
C ASP A 154 3.19 -16.04 -5.74
N GLN A 155 3.48 -15.09 -4.85
CA GLN A 155 3.36 -13.65 -5.09
C GLN A 155 4.54 -12.89 -4.50
N VAL A 156 4.77 -11.69 -5.01
CA VAL A 156 5.83 -10.80 -4.52
C VAL A 156 5.40 -9.34 -4.65
N VAL A 157 5.65 -8.54 -3.62
CA VAL A 157 5.36 -7.10 -3.59
C VAL A 157 6.58 -6.29 -3.18
N LEU A 158 6.68 -5.07 -3.70
CA LEU A 158 7.73 -4.10 -3.35
C LEU A 158 7.16 -2.94 -2.53
N LEU A 159 7.63 -2.81 -1.28
CA LEU A 159 7.29 -1.69 -0.40
C LEU A 159 8.53 -0.81 -0.17
N LEU A 160 8.45 0.45 -0.60
CA LEU A 160 9.52 1.45 -0.57
C LEU A 160 9.22 2.47 0.52
N HIS A 161 9.89 2.38 1.66
CA HIS A 161 9.59 3.20 2.83
C HIS A 161 10.61 4.33 3.04
N VAL A 162 10.14 5.55 2.75
CA VAL A 162 10.87 6.80 2.94
C VAL A 162 10.54 7.38 4.32
N ASN A 163 11.55 7.67 5.14
CA ASN A 163 11.37 8.22 6.49
C ASN A 163 11.01 9.72 6.50
N LYS A 164 9.96 10.12 5.78
CA LYS A 164 9.43 11.48 5.77
C LYS A 164 7.92 11.43 5.80
N GLN A 165 7.27 12.41 6.43
CA GLN A 165 5.80 12.46 6.45
C GLN A 165 5.28 13.04 5.13
N SER A 166 4.52 12.24 4.38
CA SER A 166 3.78 12.66 3.20
C SER A 166 2.61 11.69 2.91
N ARG A 167 1.89 11.89 1.82
CA ARG A 167 0.86 10.96 1.35
C ARG A 167 1.53 9.78 0.65
N SER A 168 1.20 8.58 1.11
CA SER A 168 1.59 7.33 0.45
C SER A 168 0.85 7.12 -0.86
N TYR A 169 1.40 6.26 -1.71
CA TYR A 169 0.76 5.84 -2.95
C TYR A 169 1.35 4.52 -3.44
N ALA A 170 0.59 3.85 -4.30
CA ALA A 170 1.02 2.66 -5.02
C ALA A 170 0.91 2.87 -6.53
N LEU A 171 1.86 2.31 -7.26
CA LEU A 171 1.79 2.11 -8.70
C LEU A 171 1.43 0.64 -8.93
N ARG A 172 0.23 0.38 -9.47
CA ARG A 172 -0.32 -0.96 -9.72
C ARG A 172 -0.64 -1.16 -11.20
N CYS A 173 -0.68 -2.41 -11.65
CA CYS A 173 -1.20 -2.74 -12.97
C CYS A 173 -2.73 -2.71 -12.95
N SER A 174 -3.33 -1.95 -13.88
CA SER A 174 -4.78 -1.91 -14.11
C SER A 174 -5.14 -2.18 -15.57
N TYR A 175 -4.51 -1.54 -16.55
CA TYR A 175 -4.83 -1.72 -17.99
C TYR A 175 -3.63 -2.22 -18.80
N GLY A 176 -3.15 -3.40 -18.42
CA GLY A 176 -1.85 -3.91 -18.86
C GLY A 176 -0.71 -3.33 -18.02
N CYS A 177 0.35 -4.12 -17.85
CA CYS A 177 1.56 -3.65 -17.22
C CYS A 177 2.39 -2.95 -18.30
N TRP A 178 2.69 -1.67 -18.08
CA TRP A 178 3.82 -1.05 -18.75
C TRP A 178 5.08 -1.81 -18.31
N SER A 179 6.21 -1.62 -18.98
CA SER A 179 7.48 -2.36 -18.77
C SER A 179 8.08 -2.31 -17.35
N GLU A 180 7.32 -1.85 -16.36
CA GLU A 180 7.71 -1.49 -15.01
C GLU A 180 6.95 -2.35 -13.98
N ALA A 181 7.55 -2.51 -12.80
CA ALA A 181 6.99 -3.33 -11.74
C ALA A 181 6.01 -2.54 -10.86
N GLU A 182 5.16 -3.28 -10.15
CA GLU A 182 4.30 -2.75 -9.11
C GLU A 182 5.09 -2.45 -7.84
N TYR A 183 4.91 -1.25 -7.28
CA TYR A 183 5.52 -0.87 -6.02
C TYR A 183 4.66 0.15 -5.27
N ALA A 184 4.82 0.17 -3.94
CA ALA A 184 4.19 1.17 -3.09
C ALA A 184 5.23 2.00 -2.37
N PHE A 185 5.05 3.33 -2.39
CA PHE A 185 5.80 4.24 -1.56
C PHE A 185 5.07 4.54 -0.25
N LEU A 186 5.76 4.27 0.86
CA LEU A 186 5.33 4.60 2.21
C LEU A 186 6.10 5.84 2.68
N PHE A 187 5.38 6.91 3.05
CA PHE A 187 5.92 8.18 3.54
C PHE A 187 5.48 8.43 4.97
N GLN A 188 6.03 7.67 5.90
CA GLN A 188 5.71 7.80 7.31
C GLN A 188 6.98 7.82 8.13
N THR A 189 7.03 8.73 9.10
CA THR A 189 8.07 8.68 10.12
C THR A 189 7.65 7.73 11.23
N ASN A 190 8.62 7.09 11.89
CA ASN A 190 8.33 6.25 13.05
C ASN A 190 8.17 7.07 14.35
N SER A 191 7.30 8.08 14.32
CA SER A 191 6.93 8.80 15.53
C SER A 191 5.85 8.01 16.29
N PHE A 192 5.87 8.06 17.63
CA PHE A 192 4.89 7.33 18.45
C PHE A 192 3.43 7.72 18.15
N ASN A 193 3.21 8.92 17.58
CA ASN A 193 1.87 9.38 17.24
C ASN A 193 1.37 8.90 15.87
N ASP A 194 2.26 8.34 15.03
CA ASP A 194 1.96 8.04 13.62
C ASP A 194 1.83 6.53 13.35
N TRP A 195 1.86 5.69 14.39
CA TRP A 195 1.78 4.23 14.25
C TRP A 195 0.50 3.74 13.58
N ASP A 196 -0.63 4.34 13.91
CA ASP A 196 -1.90 3.95 13.30
C ASP A 196 -1.94 4.35 11.81
N ALA A 197 -1.37 5.51 11.46
CA ALA A 197 -1.22 5.95 10.08
C ALA A 197 -0.25 5.05 9.29
N LEU A 198 0.83 4.57 9.91
CA LEU A 198 1.75 3.61 9.30
C LEU A 198 1.08 2.26 9.05
N LEU A 199 0.34 1.74 10.03
CA LEU A 199 -0.43 0.49 9.87
C LEU A 199 -1.44 0.60 8.73
N TYR A 200 -2.15 1.72 8.68
CA TYR A 200 -3.06 2.00 7.58
C TYR A 200 -2.33 2.07 6.24
N ALA A 201 -1.26 2.87 6.12
CA ALA A 201 -0.53 3.00 4.86
C ALA A 201 0.05 1.67 4.37
N GLN A 202 0.66 0.87 5.27
CA GLN A 202 1.14 -0.47 4.93
C GLN A 202 0.03 -1.39 4.41
N ALA A 203 -1.16 -1.32 5.02
CA ALA A 203 -2.29 -2.16 4.64
C ALA A 203 -2.98 -1.65 3.36
N HIS A 204 -3.31 -0.37 3.29
CA HIS A 204 -4.01 0.26 2.17
C HIS A 204 -3.17 0.20 0.89
N GLU A 205 -1.91 0.65 0.95
CA GLU A 205 -1.04 0.64 -0.23
C GLU A 205 -0.62 -0.77 -0.62
N GLY A 206 -0.51 -1.68 0.35
CA GLY A 206 -0.26 -3.09 0.07
C GLY A 206 -1.40 -3.72 -0.75
N LEU A 207 -2.66 -3.40 -0.44
CA LEU A 207 -3.83 -3.91 -1.18
C LEU A 207 -3.88 -3.39 -2.62
N HIS A 208 -3.42 -2.16 -2.88
CA HIS A 208 -3.34 -1.65 -4.24
C HIS A 208 -2.46 -2.52 -5.13
N LEU A 209 -1.34 -3.04 -4.61
CA LEU A 209 -0.44 -3.91 -5.37
C LEU A 209 -1.13 -5.22 -5.79
N PHE A 210 -2.19 -5.64 -5.09
CA PHE A 210 -2.98 -6.81 -5.44
C PHE A 210 -4.21 -6.49 -6.32
N GLY A 211 -4.36 -5.24 -6.75
CA GLY A 211 -5.41 -4.85 -7.70
C GLY A 211 -6.61 -4.11 -7.11
N ALA A 212 -6.57 -3.73 -5.83
CA ALA A 212 -7.59 -2.85 -5.25
C ALA A 212 -7.46 -1.40 -5.76
N ASP A 213 -8.57 -0.73 -6.03
CA ASP A 213 -8.61 0.72 -6.28
C ASP A 213 -9.04 1.51 -5.05
N ASP A 214 -8.84 2.82 -5.09
CA ASP A 214 -9.41 3.75 -4.12
C ASP A 214 -10.92 3.91 -4.30
N LEU A 215 -11.70 3.49 -3.31
CA LEU A 215 -13.16 3.65 -3.29
C LEU A 215 -13.57 5.08 -2.90
N TYR A 216 -12.75 5.78 -2.12
CA TYR A 216 -13.12 7.12 -1.64
C TYR A 216 -13.21 8.16 -2.77
N ASN A 217 -12.81 7.83 -4.00
CA ASN A 217 -12.94 8.69 -5.19
C ASN A 217 -14.29 8.59 -5.90
N ILE A 218 -15.17 7.71 -5.42
CA ILE A 218 -16.49 7.43 -5.99
C ILE A 218 -17.57 7.87 -5.00
N ASP A 219 -18.38 8.85 -5.36
CA ASP A 219 -19.39 9.45 -4.47
C ASP A 219 -20.33 8.40 -3.86
N LYS A 220 -20.82 7.50 -4.72
CA LYS A 220 -21.72 6.40 -4.33
C LYS A 220 -21.08 5.33 -3.44
N ALA A 221 -19.75 5.27 -3.34
CA ALA A 221 -19.06 4.34 -2.45
C ALA A 221 -19.15 4.76 -0.98
N ARG A 222 -19.44 6.04 -0.70
CA ARG A 222 -19.54 6.61 0.65
C ARG A 222 -20.42 5.77 1.59
N ASP A 223 -21.58 5.35 1.12
CA ASP A 223 -22.59 4.63 1.92
C ASP A 223 -22.61 3.11 1.67
N TYR A 224 -21.90 2.63 0.65
CA TYR A 224 -21.85 1.21 0.27
C TYR A 224 -20.82 0.42 1.09
N ALA A 225 -19.56 0.86 1.08
CA ALA A 225 -18.42 0.17 1.69
C ALA A 225 -17.83 1.02 2.83
N VAL A 226 -18.68 1.43 3.78
CA VAL A 226 -18.42 2.52 4.74
C VAL A 226 -17.16 2.30 5.59
N ARG A 227 -16.80 1.04 5.87
CA ARG A 227 -15.64 0.68 6.70
C ARG A 227 -14.54 -0.02 5.92
N ASP A 228 -14.70 -0.13 4.60
CA ASP A 228 -13.67 -0.69 3.76
C ASP A 228 -12.42 0.20 3.81
N ILE A 229 -11.26 -0.42 3.99
CA ILE A 229 -9.98 0.29 4.07
C ILE A 229 -9.66 1.11 2.81
N MET A 230 -10.26 0.76 1.67
CA MET A 230 -10.12 1.50 0.41
C MET A 230 -11.06 2.71 0.33
N ASN A 231 -12.04 2.84 1.23
CA ASN A 231 -13.01 3.95 1.26
C ASN A 231 -12.86 4.86 2.49
N HIS A 232 -12.36 4.32 3.60
CA HIS A 232 -12.31 5.01 4.87
C HIS A 232 -10.96 4.84 5.55
N LEU A 233 -10.39 5.97 6.01
CA LEU A 233 -9.24 5.98 6.90
C LEU A 233 -9.70 5.67 8.34
N PRO A 234 -9.52 4.46 8.86
CA PRO A 234 -9.89 4.14 10.23
C PRO A 234 -8.94 4.85 11.20
N ARG A 235 -9.38 5.01 12.45
CA ARG A 235 -8.46 5.41 13.52
C ARG A 235 -7.49 4.29 13.87
N TYR A 236 -7.97 3.05 13.86
CA TYR A 236 -7.17 1.87 14.15
C TYR A 236 -7.39 0.82 13.07
N LEU A 237 -6.34 0.14 12.62
CA LEU A 237 -6.45 -0.87 11.55
C LEU A 237 -7.51 -1.95 11.84
N PHE A 238 -7.68 -2.35 13.10
CA PHE A 238 -8.69 -3.36 13.48
C PHE A 238 -10.15 -2.89 13.28
N GLU A 239 -10.39 -1.58 13.15
CA GLU A 239 -11.72 -1.01 12.87
C GLU A 239 -12.05 -1.03 11.38
N ALA A 240 -11.03 -1.05 10.52
CA ALA A 240 -11.19 -1.19 9.08
C ALA A 240 -11.53 -2.62 8.67
N ARG A 241 -12.15 -2.72 7.50
CA ARG A 241 -12.60 -3.96 6.89
C ARG A 241 -12.03 -4.13 5.49
N ILE A 242 -12.05 -5.37 5.04
CA ILE A 242 -12.02 -5.71 3.62
C ILE A 242 -13.44 -6.17 3.30
N ASP A 243 -14.23 -5.31 2.68
CA ASP A 243 -15.57 -5.64 2.21
C ASP A 243 -15.47 -6.36 0.84
N SER A 244 -16.58 -6.93 0.35
CA SER A 244 -16.58 -7.83 -0.80
C SER A 244 -15.98 -7.22 -2.07
N ILE A 245 -16.10 -5.91 -2.27
CA ILE A 245 -15.54 -5.21 -3.45
C ILE A 245 -14.00 -5.23 -3.45
N THR A 246 -13.38 -4.96 -2.30
CA THR A 246 -11.92 -5.02 -2.15
C THR A 246 -11.45 -6.48 -2.16
N ALA A 247 -12.21 -7.40 -1.53
CA ALA A 247 -11.92 -8.83 -1.57
C ALA A 247 -11.96 -9.39 -3.02
N TYR A 248 -12.90 -8.93 -3.85
CA TYR A 248 -12.93 -9.23 -5.28
C TYR A 248 -11.69 -8.70 -5.99
N ALA A 249 -11.37 -7.42 -5.78
CA ALA A 249 -10.26 -6.76 -6.45
C ALA A 249 -8.89 -7.40 -6.17
N ILE A 250 -8.66 -7.90 -4.94
CA ILE A 250 -7.42 -8.59 -4.56
C ILE A 250 -7.43 -10.10 -4.84
N GLY A 251 -8.48 -10.59 -5.50
CA GLY A 251 -8.62 -11.97 -5.95
C GLY A 251 -9.01 -12.98 -4.87
N TRP A 252 -9.59 -12.54 -3.75
CA TRP A 252 -10.18 -13.41 -2.73
C TRP A 252 -11.59 -13.89 -3.05
N LEU A 253 -12.37 -13.10 -3.79
CA LEU A 253 -13.64 -13.52 -4.36
C LEU A 253 -13.49 -13.74 -5.86
N ALA A 254 -14.16 -14.77 -6.38
CA ALA A 254 -14.22 -15.03 -7.81
C ALA A 254 -15.33 -14.21 -8.49
N ASP A 255 -16.46 -14.04 -7.80
CA ASP A 255 -17.62 -13.35 -8.33
C ASP A 255 -17.58 -11.86 -7.99
N GLN A 256 -17.83 -11.03 -9.00
CA GLN A 256 -17.97 -9.58 -8.83
C GLN A 256 -19.19 -9.27 -7.95
N PRO A 257 -19.04 -8.47 -6.88
CA PRO A 257 -20.17 -8.13 -6.01
C PRO A 257 -21.10 -7.09 -6.63
N GLU A 258 -22.33 -7.03 -6.14
CA GLU A 258 -23.27 -5.96 -6.51
C GLU A 258 -22.87 -4.63 -5.84
N ALA A 259 -22.73 -3.57 -6.62
CA ALA A 259 -22.41 -2.22 -6.14
C ALA A 259 -23.34 -1.17 -6.79
N PRO A 260 -23.56 0.00 -6.14
CA PRO A 260 -24.40 1.08 -6.68
C PRO A 260 -23.72 1.88 -7.81
N PHE A 261 -22.55 1.45 -8.26
CA PHE A 261 -21.73 2.01 -9.33
C PHE A 261 -21.11 0.88 -10.16
N PRO A 262 -20.71 1.16 -11.41
CA PRO A 262 -20.01 0.17 -12.23
C PRO A 262 -18.71 -0.29 -11.57
N ILE A 263 -18.45 -1.59 -11.65
CA ILE A 263 -17.14 -2.18 -11.38
C ILE A 263 -16.59 -2.63 -12.72
N GLU A 264 -15.46 -2.07 -13.10
CA GLU A 264 -14.68 -2.53 -14.24
C GLU A 264 -13.70 -3.60 -13.77
N ASP A 265 -13.74 -4.76 -14.41
CA ASP A 265 -12.75 -5.81 -14.20
C ASP A 265 -11.68 -5.70 -15.28
N ALA A 266 -10.56 -5.10 -14.89
CA ALA A 266 -9.41 -4.92 -15.77
C ALA A 266 -8.51 -6.17 -15.81
N GLY A 267 -8.65 -7.07 -14.82
CA GLY A 267 -7.99 -8.39 -14.78
C GLY A 267 -8.74 -9.48 -15.56
N GLY A 268 -10.01 -9.23 -15.88
CA GLY A 268 -10.84 -10.05 -16.73
C GLY A 268 -10.68 -9.70 -18.21
N SER A 269 -10.00 -10.57 -18.97
CA SER A 269 -10.43 -10.82 -20.35
C SER A 269 -11.25 -12.12 -20.35
N PRO A 270 -12.31 -12.22 -21.19
CA PRO A 270 -13.28 -13.33 -21.17
C PRO A 270 -12.66 -14.73 -21.33
#